data_AF-A0A842Q2U4-F1
#
_entry.id   AF-A0A842Q2U4-F1
#
_cell.length_a   1.000
_cell.length_b   1.000
_cell.length_c   1.000
_cell.angle_alpha   90.00
_cell.angle_beta   90.00
_cell.angle_gamma   90.00
#
_symmetry.space_group_name_H-M   'P 1'
#
loop_
_entity.id
_entity.type
_entity.pdbx_description
1 polymer ?
#
loop_
_entity_poly.entity_id
_entity_poly.type
_entity_poly.pdbx_seq_one_letter_code
_entity_poly.pdbx_strand_id
1 'polypeptide(L)' 'MFYSQEGKVRIRRNTERISCKEIAEALPEGGGHKFAAGAIFHSNPTDDDAIITELKDAISKAVEKNPNTTQ' A
#
# COMPACT_ATOMS: atom_id res chain seq x y z
N MET A 1 -5.30 7.96 4.00
CA MET A 1 -5.44 6.49 3.95
C MET A 1 -6.80 6.17 4.51
N PHE A 2 -7.62 5.41 3.77
CA PHE A 2 -8.93 4.98 4.25
C PHE A 2 -8.92 3.47 4.39
N TYR A 3 -9.37 3.00 5.55
CA TYR A 3 -9.44 1.61 5.90
C TYR A 3 -10.89 1.26 6.25
N SER A 4 -11.43 0.21 5.63
CA SER A 4 -12.78 -0.29 5.88
C SER A 4 -12.73 -1.56 6.73
N GLN A 5 -13.77 -1.84 7.52
CA GLN A 5 -13.90 -3.09 8.29
C GLN A 5 -13.85 -4.36 7.42
N GLU A 6 -13.96 -4.23 6.11
CA GLU A 6 -13.73 -5.31 5.13
C GLU A 6 -12.24 -5.55 4.81
N GLY A 7 -11.29 -4.89 5.48
CA GLY A 7 -9.86 -5.02 5.17
C GLY A 7 -9.38 -4.21 3.96
N LYS A 8 -10.27 -3.44 3.32
CA LYS A 8 -9.94 -2.64 2.13
C LYS A 8 -9.16 -1.39 2.52
N VAL A 9 -8.02 -1.16 1.85
CA VAL A 9 -7.22 0.05 1.97
C VAL A 9 -7.23 0.84 0.68
N ARG A 10 -7.44 2.16 0.79
CA ARG A 10 -7.29 3.10 -0.33
C ARG A 10 -6.11 4.02 -0.08
N ILE A 11 -5.13 3.92 -0.98
CA ILE A 11 -3.90 4.71 -0.96
C ILE A 11 -4.05 5.80 -2.01
N ARG A 12 -3.94 7.06 -1.57
CA ARG A 12 -3.93 8.23 -2.45
C ARG A 12 -2.73 9.07 -2.11
N ARG A 13 -2.00 9.50 -3.14
CA ARG A 13 -0.83 10.37 -2.98
C ARG A 13 -0.72 11.31 -4.17
N ASN A 14 -0.30 12.54 -3.90
CA ASN A 14 -0.11 13.59 -4.92
C ASN A 14 1.39 13.81 -5.25
N THR A 15 2.25 12.85 -4.90
CA THR A 15 3.70 13.01 -5.06
C THR A 15 4.23 11.88 -5.92
N GLU A 16 5.07 12.19 -6.91
CA GLU A 16 5.60 11.21 -7.86
C GLU A 16 6.69 10.29 -7.30
N ARG A 17 7.13 10.53 -6.07
CA ARG A 17 8.19 9.76 -5.42
C ARG A 17 7.85 8.27 -5.34
N ILE A 18 6.71 7.89 -4.76
CA ILE A 18 6.35 6.47 -4.60
C ILE A 18 5.04 6.20 -5.34
N SER A 19 5.07 5.20 -6.22
CA SER A 19 3.88 4.74 -6.94
C SER A 19 2.91 4.05 -6.00
N CYS A 20 1.68 4.58 -5.89
CA CYS A 20 0.62 3.96 -5.09
C CYS A 20 0.27 2.56 -5.61
N LYS A 21 0.37 2.36 -6.93
CA LYS A 21 0.17 1.07 -7.59
C LYS A 21 1.18 0.03 -7.10
N GLU A 22 2.45 0.40 -6.93
CA GLU A 22 3.48 -0.54 -6.47
C GLU A 22 3.28 -0.95 -5.02
N ILE A 23 2.84 -0.03 -4.15
CA ILE A 23 2.47 -0.36 -2.77
C ILE A 23 1.26 -1.31 -2.77
N ALA A 24 0.25 -1.01 -3.59
CA ALA A 24 -0.93 -1.86 -3.68
C ALA A 24 -0.58 -3.24 -4.23
N GLU A 25 0.21 -3.35 -5.30
CA GLU A 25 0.64 -4.63 -5.89
C GLU A 25 1.44 -5.52 -4.93
N ALA A 26 2.02 -4.96 -3.86
CA ALA A 26 2.67 -5.72 -2.80
C ALA A 26 1.66 -6.32 -1.78
N LEU A 27 0.39 -5.94 -1.86
CA LEU A 27 -0.72 -6.43 -1.03
C LEU A 27 -1.68 -7.33 -1.84
N PRO A 28 -2.46 -8.19 -1.17
CA PRO A 28 -3.50 -8.99 -1.81
C PRO A 28 -4.53 -8.13 -2.56
N GLU A 29 -4.94 -8.58 -3.75
CA GLU A 29 -5.88 -7.87 -4.62
C GLU A 29 -5.48 -6.41 -4.91
N GLY A 30 -4.18 -6.16 -4.86
CA GLY A 30 -3.55 -4.88 -5.11
C GLY A 30 -3.64 -4.39 -6.53
N GLY A 31 -4.24 -3.22 -6.74
CA GLY A 31 -4.34 -2.63 -8.07
C GLY A 31 -4.64 -1.14 -8.08
N GLY A 32 -4.47 -0.51 -9.24
CA GLY A 32 -4.83 0.89 -9.48
C GLY A 32 -3.79 1.66 -10.28
N HIS A 33 -3.69 2.95 -10.00
CA HIS A 33 -2.87 3.92 -10.73
C HIS A 33 -1.73 4.47 -9.84
N LYS A 34 -0.73 5.10 -10.48
CA LYS A 34 0.45 5.71 -9.83
C LYS A 34 0.10 6.62 -8.64
N PHE A 35 -1.04 7.32 -8.70
CA PHE A 35 -1.47 8.30 -7.70
C PHE A 35 -2.66 7.85 -6.81
N ALA A 36 -3.34 6.77 -7.21
CA ALA A 36 -4.51 6.25 -6.51
C ALA A 36 -4.60 4.75 -6.71
N ALA A 37 -4.44 4.00 -5.64
CA ALA A 37 -4.50 2.55 -5.66
C ALA A 37 -5.33 2.01 -4.50
N GLY A 38 -5.81 0.78 -4.65
CA GLY A 38 -6.55 0.05 -3.65
C GLY A 38 -5.98 -1.35 -3.49
N ALA A 39 -6.05 -1.86 -2.28
CA ALA A 39 -5.70 -3.25 -1.98
C ALA A 39 -6.56 -3.75 -0.81
N ILE A 40 -6.44 -5.04 -0.51
CA ILE A 40 -7.05 -5.68 0.64
C ILE A 40 -5.92 -6.22 1.51
N PHE A 41 -5.96 -5.95 2.81
CA PHE A 41 -5.00 -6.56 3.74
C PHE A 41 -5.32 -8.04 3.92
N HIS A 42 -4.29 -8.88 3.97
CA HIS A 42 -4.45 -10.28 4.36
C HIS A 42 -4.73 -10.39 5.85
N SER A 43 -4.19 -9.45 6.64
CA SER A 43 -4.32 -9.40 8.08
C SER A 43 -5.77 -9.19 8.54
N ASN A 44 -6.08 -9.73 9.71
CA ASN A 44 -7.41 -9.64 10.30
C ASN A 44 -7.81 -8.16 10.45
N PRO A 45 -8.99 -7.75 9.97
CA PRO A 45 -9.34 -6.35 9.93
C PRO A 45 -9.49 -5.63 11.28
N THR A 46 -9.44 -6.39 12.37
CA THR A 46 -9.49 -5.90 13.75
C THR A 46 -8.11 -5.89 14.43
N ASP A 47 -7.07 -6.34 13.75
CA ASP A 47 -5.70 -6.39 14.27
C ASP A 47 -4.86 -5.26 13.64
N ASP A 48 -4.90 -4.10 14.30
CA ASP A 48 -4.25 -2.88 13.83
C ASP A 48 -2.73 -3.06 13.66
N ASP A 49 -2.09 -3.81 14.56
CA ASP A 49 -0.64 -4.05 14.52
C ASP A 49 -0.23 -4.91 13.32
N ALA A 50 -1.02 -5.95 13.02
CA ALA A 50 -0.80 -6.78 11.84
C ALA A 50 -0.96 -5.96 10.55
N ILE A 51 -2.00 -5.13 10.46
CA ILE A 51 -2.26 -4.25 9.31
C ILE A 51 -1.11 -3.24 9.12
N ILE A 52 -0.64 -2.62 10.19
CA ILE A 52 0.48 -1.65 10.13
C ILE A 52 1.76 -2.35 9.68
N THR A 53 2.02 -3.57 10.16
CA THR A 53 3.20 -4.35 9.78
C THR A 53 3.15 -4.76 8.32
N GLU A 54 2.02 -5.29 7.85
CA GLU A 54 1.81 -5.67 6.45
C GLU A 54 1.95 -4.47 5.50
N LEU A 55 1.41 -3.32 5.90
CA LEU A 55 1.56 -2.09 5.11
C LEU A 55 3.02 -1.60 5.05
N LYS A 56 3.75 -1.63 6.18
CA LYS A 56 5.16 -1.22 6.22
C LYS A 56 6.01 -2.11 5.31
N ASP A 57 5.75 -3.41 5.31
CA ASP A 57 6.41 -4.36 4.42
C ASP A 57 6.10 -4.05 2.95
N ALA A 58 4.82 -3.82 2.61
CA ALA A 58 4.40 -3.44 1.27
C ALA A 58 5.04 -2.13 0.78
N ILE A 59 5.13 -1.11 1.65
CA ILE A 59 5.81 0.16 1.33
C ILE A 59 7.31 -0.07 1.14
N SER A 60 7.95 -0.87 2.00
CA SER A 60 9.39 -1.16 1.89
C SER A 60 9.70 -1.86 0.58
N LYS A 61 8.92 -2.88 0.19
CA LYS A 61 9.01 -3.55 -1.11
C LYS A 61 8.82 -2.59 -2.28
N ALA A 62 7.85 -1.69 -2.19
CA ALA A 62 7.61 -0.70 -3.24
C ALA A 62 8.78 0.29 -3.39
N VAL A 63 9.40 0.68 -2.28
CA VAL A 63 10.60 1.55 -2.28
C VAL A 63 11.82 0.81 -2.83
N GLU A 64 12.05 -0.44 -2.43
CA GLU A 64 13.17 -1.26 -2.92
C GLU A 64 13.05 -1.54 -4.44
N LYS A 65 11.82 -1.72 -4.93
CA LYS A 65 11.54 -1.93 -6.36
C LYS A 65 11.84 -0.68 -7.20
N ASN A 66 11.89 0.50 -6.59
CA ASN A 66 12.11 1.78 -7.28
C ASN A 66 13.20 2.63 -6.58
N PRO A 67 14.50 2.29 -6.75
CA PRO A 67 15.60 2.99 -6.09
C PRO A 67 15.80 4.44 -6.58
N ASN A 68 15.15 4.86 -7.67
CA ASN A 68 15.21 6.24 -8.18
C ASN A 68 14.38 7.26 -7.39
N THR A 69 13.81 6.87 -6.25
CA THR A 69 12.93 7.71 -5.43
C THR A 69 13.68 8.66 -4.49
N THR A 70 15.00 8.54 -4.41
CA THR A 70 15.85 9.36 -3.54
C THR A 70 16.89 10.11 -4.37
N GLN A 71 16.45 11.13 -5.10
CA GLN A 71 17.31 12.25 -5.51
C GLN A 71 16.59 13.57 -5.19
#